data_AF-X0V1U2-F1
#
_entry.id   AF-X0V1U2-F1
#
_cell.length_a   1.000
_cell.length_b   1.000
_cell.length_c   1.000
_cell.angle_alpha   90.00
_cell.angle_beta   90.00
_cell.angle_gamma   90.00
#
_symmetry.space_group_name_H-M   'P 1'
#
loop_
_entity.id
_entity.type
_entity.pdbx_description
1 polymer ?
#
loop_
_entity_poly.entity_id
_entity_poly.type
_entity_poly.pdbx_seq_one_letter_code
_entity_poly.pdbx_strand_id
1 'polypeptide(L)'
;PANNITHEWLVDILAGFGDPDVGNADVQAVPEGSDADFTTLVPRKRLCNLTHIIRRTFDVSDTQRDINTAGIRDEYVYQLRKASMELARFIEFALVHSIRQFQVAQGNAGGVLPRKMDGFYAYASATDPTCATTLGLSSDELGTVTTVAGSSPANCIDECTLNEHLQAMWEKGAMTDTLWCNAVQKRSISNLTLNPNSQIRYNMQATDKTIINTVDYYQSDFGTQKVYLHRYQNNSRIATAEANKVRVAVLRPVLAVELAKLGSS
;
A
#
# COMPACT_ATOMS: atom_id res chain seq x y z
N PRO A 1 -4.05 -12.86 9.81
CA PRO A 1 -5.51 -13.05 9.56
C PRO A 1 -6.27 -11.94 10.28
N ALA A 2 -7.36 -11.43 9.71
CA ALA A 2 -8.22 -10.48 10.42
C ALA A 2 -9.23 -11.25 11.27
N ASN A 3 -9.39 -10.86 12.54
CA ASN A 3 -10.28 -11.55 13.47
C ASN A 3 -11.63 -10.82 13.67
N ASN A 4 -11.75 -9.59 13.16
CA ASN A 4 -12.94 -8.76 13.31
C ASN A 4 -13.17 -7.90 12.05
N ILE A 5 -14.36 -7.30 11.95
CA ILE A 5 -14.75 -6.39 10.87
C ILE A 5 -13.83 -5.16 10.81
N THR A 6 -13.55 -4.59 11.97
CA THR A 6 -12.53 -3.57 12.21
C THR A 6 -11.24 -4.30 12.60
N HIS A 7 -10.24 -4.27 11.72
CA HIS A 7 -8.92 -4.76 12.06
C HIS A 7 -8.16 -3.66 12.77
N GLU A 8 -7.79 -3.89 14.02
CA GLU A 8 -7.09 -2.92 14.86
C GLU A 8 -5.76 -3.48 15.35
N TRP A 9 -4.81 -2.57 15.55
CA TRP A 9 -3.52 -2.88 16.16
C TRP A 9 -3.02 -1.68 16.95
N LEU A 10 -2.10 -1.94 17.88
CA LEU A 10 -1.49 -0.91 18.69
C LEU A 10 -0.23 -0.39 18.03
N VAL A 11 -0.03 0.92 18.12
CA VAL A 11 1.23 1.59 17.83
C VAL A 11 1.70 2.33 19.08
N ASP A 12 3.00 2.49 19.18
CA ASP A 12 3.66 3.15 20.28
C ASP A 12 4.80 4.00 19.73
N ILE A 13 5.13 5.05 20.45
CA ILE A 13 6.23 5.95 20.10
C ILE A 13 7.12 6.13 21.32
N LEU A 14 8.43 6.15 21.09
CA LEU A 14 9.40 6.41 22.13
C LEU A 14 9.40 7.92 22.45
N ALA A 15 9.79 8.26 23.67
CA ALA A 15 10.04 9.66 24.02
C ALA A 15 11.13 10.25 23.10
N GLY A 16 10.96 11.52 22.71
CA GLY A 16 11.99 12.23 21.96
C GLY A 16 13.28 12.36 22.76
N PHE A 17 14.43 12.28 22.08
CA PHE A 17 15.76 12.33 22.68
C PHE A 17 16.50 13.65 22.38
N GLY A 18 15.78 14.67 21.88
CA GLY A 18 16.34 15.98 21.52
C GLY A 18 16.59 16.13 20.02
N ASP A 19 17.01 17.33 19.61
CA ASP A 19 17.36 17.66 18.22
C ASP A 19 18.85 17.38 17.99
N PRO A 20 19.23 16.47 17.07
CA PRO A 20 20.64 16.19 16.76
C PRO A 20 21.41 17.42 16.27
N ASP A 21 20.74 18.42 15.67
CA ASP A 21 21.39 19.63 15.14
C ASP A 21 21.75 20.63 16.25
N VAL A 22 21.09 20.55 17.40
CA VAL A 22 21.38 21.38 18.59
C VAL A 22 22.46 20.73 19.46
N GLY A 23 22.72 19.42 19.28
CA GLY A 23 23.87 18.71 19.86
C GLY A 23 23.84 18.52 21.39
N ASN A 24 22.74 18.90 22.06
CA ASN A 24 22.62 18.78 23.50
C ASN A 24 21.72 17.59 23.90
N ALA A 25 22.33 16.57 24.49
CA ALA A 25 21.66 15.34 24.94
C ALA A 25 21.30 15.38 26.44
N ASP A 26 20.85 16.53 26.96
CA ASP A 26 20.40 16.71 28.35
C ASP A 26 19.07 16.00 28.68
N VAL A 27 18.66 15.03 27.86
CA VAL A 27 17.41 14.30 28.06
C VAL A 27 17.56 13.37 29.27
N GLN A 28 16.76 13.64 30.30
CA GLN A 28 16.82 12.95 31.59
C GLN A 28 18.15 13.15 32.34
N ALA A 29 18.84 14.29 32.14
CA ALA A 29 19.96 14.66 32.99
C ALA A 29 19.46 14.99 34.40
N VAL A 30 19.97 14.29 35.40
CA VAL A 30 19.53 14.40 36.79
C VAL A 30 20.74 14.66 37.70
N PRO A 31 20.67 15.61 38.66
CA PRO A 31 21.74 15.86 39.61
C PRO A 31 22.07 14.63 40.47
N GLU A 32 23.34 14.52 40.90
CA GLU A 32 23.74 13.45 41.83
C GLU A 32 22.95 13.52 43.13
N GLY A 33 22.34 12.40 43.53
CA GLY A 33 21.59 12.28 44.77
C GLY A 33 20.15 12.79 44.72
N SER A 34 19.59 13.11 43.55
CA SER A 34 18.17 13.46 43.45
C SER A 34 17.26 12.24 43.61
N ASP A 35 16.07 12.49 44.14
CA ASP A 35 14.98 11.51 44.17
C ASP A 35 14.46 11.20 42.75
N ALA A 36 13.81 10.05 42.60
CA ALA A 36 13.24 9.61 41.32
C ALA A 36 11.93 10.34 41.00
N ASP A 37 11.90 11.05 39.88
CA ASP A 37 10.70 11.66 39.33
C ASP A 37 10.03 10.73 38.29
N PHE A 38 8.73 10.50 38.45
CA PHE A 38 7.96 9.64 37.55
C PHE A 38 7.15 10.50 36.57
N THR A 39 7.73 10.74 35.40
CA THR A 39 7.00 11.40 34.31
C THR A 39 5.95 10.47 33.71
N THR A 40 4.81 11.03 33.27
CA THR A 40 3.74 10.24 32.65
C THR A 40 4.20 9.70 31.30
N LEU A 41 4.22 8.38 31.14
CA LEU A 41 4.51 7.74 29.86
C LEU A 41 3.36 7.95 28.87
N VAL A 42 3.71 8.15 27.59
CA VAL A 42 2.72 8.23 26.51
C VAL A 42 2.06 6.86 26.35
N PRO A 43 0.71 6.77 26.43
CA PRO A 43 0.02 5.51 26.22
C PRO A 43 0.02 5.12 24.74
N ARG A 44 0.00 3.80 24.50
CA ARG A 44 -0.13 3.23 23.16
C ARG A 44 -1.44 3.68 22.50
N LYS A 45 -1.39 3.93 21.20
CA LYS A 45 -2.53 4.35 20.38
C LYS A 45 -3.05 3.18 19.55
N ARG A 46 -4.33 3.19 19.19
CA ARG A 46 -4.96 2.16 18.35
C ARG A 46 -5.17 2.67 16.93
N LEU A 47 -4.54 2.01 15.96
CA LEU A 47 -4.84 2.20 14.54
C LEU A 47 -5.87 1.18 14.08
N CYS A 48 -6.59 1.48 13.00
CA CYS A 48 -7.48 0.50 12.41
C CYS A 48 -7.76 0.66 10.92
N ASN A 49 -8.13 -0.45 10.30
CA ASN A 49 -8.72 -0.48 8.97
C ASN A 49 -9.99 -1.35 8.98
N LEU A 50 -10.88 -1.12 8.01
CA LEU A 50 -12.09 -1.91 7.83
C LEU A 50 -11.84 -3.07 6.86
N THR A 51 -12.61 -4.14 7.01
CA THR A 51 -12.66 -5.21 6.00
C THR A 51 -13.54 -4.80 4.82
N HIS A 52 -13.17 -5.16 3.59
CA HIS A 52 -13.97 -4.90 2.39
C HIS A 52 -14.55 -6.22 1.87
N ILE A 53 -15.87 -6.26 1.65
CA ILE A 53 -16.53 -7.42 1.03
C ILE A 53 -16.55 -7.20 -0.49
N ILE A 54 -15.82 -8.05 -1.22
CA ILE A 54 -15.78 -8.05 -2.68
C ILE A 54 -16.41 -9.35 -3.16
N ARG A 55 -17.41 -9.25 -4.04
CA ARG A 55 -18.12 -10.39 -4.62
C ARG A 55 -18.26 -10.19 -6.13
N ARG A 56 -18.14 -11.29 -6.87
CA ARG A 56 -18.55 -11.39 -8.27
C ARG A 56 -19.57 -12.52 -8.40
N THR A 57 -20.74 -12.22 -8.93
CA THR A 57 -21.80 -13.19 -9.24
C THR A 57 -21.86 -13.41 -10.75
N PHE A 58 -22.21 -14.61 -11.19
CA PHE A 58 -22.50 -14.93 -12.58
C PHE A 58 -23.62 -15.96 -12.61
N ASP A 59 -24.31 -16.05 -13.73
CA ASP A 59 -25.40 -16.97 -14.01
C ASP A 59 -25.20 -17.58 -15.41
N VAL A 60 -25.62 -18.82 -15.57
CA VAL A 60 -25.61 -19.53 -16.86
C VAL A 60 -26.94 -20.26 -16.98
N SER A 61 -27.64 -20.04 -18.10
CA SER A 61 -28.92 -20.72 -18.34
C SER A 61 -28.73 -22.22 -18.59
N ASP A 62 -29.72 -23.04 -18.19
CA ASP A 62 -29.68 -24.50 -18.38
C ASP A 62 -29.50 -24.87 -19.86
N THR A 63 -30.20 -24.17 -20.76
CA THR A 63 -30.12 -24.42 -22.21
C THR A 63 -28.74 -24.12 -22.78
N GLN A 64 -28.06 -23.10 -22.27
CA GLN A 64 -26.70 -22.77 -22.66
C GLN A 64 -25.68 -23.81 -22.18
N ARG A 65 -26.00 -24.53 -21.10
CA ARG A 65 -25.18 -25.65 -20.60
C ARG A 65 -25.42 -26.94 -21.39
N ASP A 66 -26.65 -27.17 -21.85
CA ASP A 66 -27.04 -28.37 -22.60
C ASP A 66 -26.63 -28.32 -24.08
N ILE A 67 -26.48 -27.12 -24.65
CA ILE A 67 -26.04 -26.96 -26.04
C ILE A 67 -24.52 -27.16 -26.15
N ASN A 68 -24.08 -27.78 -27.24
CA ASN A 68 -22.66 -27.88 -27.58
C ASN A 68 -22.08 -26.49 -27.92
N THR A 69 -21.43 -25.86 -26.96
CA THR A 69 -20.76 -24.57 -27.13
C THR A 69 -19.50 -24.70 -27.98
N ALA A 70 -19.32 -23.83 -28.97
CA ALA A 70 -18.14 -23.86 -29.84
C ALA A 70 -16.85 -23.57 -29.05
N GLY A 71 -15.95 -24.55 -28.97
CA GLY A 71 -14.61 -24.38 -28.38
C GLY A 71 -14.56 -24.39 -26.85
N ILE A 72 -15.67 -24.63 -26.16
CA ILE A 72 -15.74 -24.72 -24.68
C ILE A 72 -16.50 -26.01 -24.32
N ARG A 73 -16.03 -26.74 -23.29
CA ARG A 73 -16.64 -28.00 -22.85
C ARG A 73 -17.82 -27.80 -21.90
N ASP A 74 -17.72 -26.83 -20.98
CA ASP A 74 -18.79 -26.45 -20.05
C ASP A 74 -18.69 -24.94 -19.82
N GLU A 75 -19.73 -24.21 -20.22
CA GLU A 75 -19.83 -22.76 -20.08
C GLU A 75 -19.79 -22.33 -18.60
N TYR A 76 -20.38 -23.12 -17.69
CA TYR A 76 -20.40 -22.81 -16.27
C TYR A 76 -18.98 -22.75 -15.69
N VAL A 77 -18.13 -23.72 -16.03
CA VAL A 77 -16.74 -23.78 -15.57
C VAL A 77 -15.93 -22.62 -16.16
N TYR A 78 -16.20 -22.25 -17.41
CA TYR A 78 -15.54 -21.10 -18.03
C TYR A 78 -15.89 -19.79 -17.33
N GLN A 79 -17.18 -19.55 -17.09
CA GLN A 79 -17.65 -18.33 -16.40
C GLN A 79 -17.18 -18.29 -14.95
N LEU A 80 -17.16 -19.43 -14.25
CA LEU A 80 -16.57 -19.53 -12.90
C LEU A 80 -15.10 -19.10 -12.90
N ARG A 81 -14.31 -19.63 -13.84
CA ARG A 81 -12.88 -19.27 -13.97
C ARG A 81 -12.72 -17.79 -14.28
N LYS A 82 -13.49 -17.25 -15.22
CA LYS A 82 -13.45 -15.83 -15.57
C LYS A 82 -13.82 -14.95 -14.38
N ALA A 83 -14.91 -15.27 -13.68
CA ALA A 83 -15.35 -14.55 -12.48
C ALA A 83 -14.30 -14.59 -11.36
N SER A 84 -13.59 -15.71 -11.19
CA SER A 84 -12.51 -15.82 -10.20
C SER A 84 -11.30 -14.94 -10.54
N MET A 85 -10.94 -14.83 -11.82
CA MET A 85 -9.84 -13.96 -12.28
C MET A 85 -10.23 -12.47 -12.19
N GLU A 86 -11.47 -12.13 -12.56
CA GLU A 86 -12.02 -10.78 -12.37
C GLU A 86 -12.03 -10.39 -10.89
N LEU A 87 -12.45 -11.31 -10.00
CA LEU A 87 -12.44 -11.08 -8.56
C LEU A 87 -11.03 -10.83 -8.03
N ALA A 88 -10.03 -11.61 -8.46
CA ALA A 88 -8.63 -11.38 -8.08
C ALA A 88 -8.14 -9.99 -8.49
N ARG A 89 -8.47 -9.56 -9.72
CA ARG A 89 -8.19 -8.20 -10.21
C ARG A 89 -8.89 -7.12 -9.39
N PHE A 90 -10.15 -7.33 -8.99
CA PHE A 90 -10.87 -6.38 -8.15
C PHE A 90 -10.25 -6.26 -6.75
N ILE A 91 -9.78 -7.38 -6.18
CA ILE A 91 -9.05 -7.38 -4.91
C ILE A 91 -7.77 -6.55 -5.03
N GLU A 92 -6.95 -6.79 -6.07
CA GLU A 92 -5.71 -6.05 -6.29
C GLU A 92 -5.96 -4.55 -6.47
N PHE A 93 -6.97 -4.18 -7.26
CA PHE A 93 -7.35 -2.77 -7.44
C PHE A 93 -7.84 -2.13 -6.14
N ALA A 94 -8.65 -2.84 -5.36
CA ALA A 94 -9.15 -2.36 -4.08
C ALA A 94 -8.02 -2.16 -3.06
N LEU A 95 -7.02 -3.07 -3.03
CA LEU A 95 -5.85 -2.94 -2.14
C LEU A 95 -5.07 -1.65 -2.38
N VAL A 96 -5.04 -1.13 -3.60
CA VAL A 96 -4.31 0.10 -3.94
C VAL A 96 -5.18 1.36 -3.77
N HIS A 97 -6.42 1.33 -4.25
CA HIS A 97 -7.22 2.55 -4.47
C HIS A 97 -8.46 2.71 -3.58
N SER A 98 -8.84 1.71 -2.80
CA SER A 98 -10.05 1.84 -1.98
C SER A 98 -9.90 2.96 -0.94
N ILE A 99 -11.03 3.58 -0.59
CA ILE A 99 -11.11 4.62 0.44
C ILE A 99 -12.09 4.12 1.49
N ARG A 100 -11.68 4.22 2.76
CA ARG A 100 -12.44 3.74 3.91
C ARG A 100 -13.85 4.34 3.92
N GLN A 101 -14.84 3.45 4.06
CA GLN A 101 -16.25 3.85 4.16
C GLN A 101 -16.98 2.93 5.13
N PHE A 102 -17.67 3.51 6.10
CA PHE A 102 -18.55 2.77 6.99
C PHE A 102 -19.85 2.42 6.29
N GLN A 103 -20.41 1.26 6.64
CA GLN A 103 -21.69 0.85 6.11
C GLN A 103 -22.79 1.75 6.67
N VAL A 104 -23.62 2.30 5.80
CA VAL A 104 -24.78 3.11 6.19
C VAL A 104 -26.02 2.24 6.01
N ALA A 105 -26.61 1.83 7.14
CA ALA A 105 -27.74 0.90 7.28
C ALA A 105 -27.45 -0.59 6.99
N GLN A 106 -28.29 -1.48 7.55
CA GLN A 106 -28.20 -2.93 7.36
C GLN A 106 -29.16 -3.41 6.26
N GLY A 107 -28.77 -4.46 5.53
CA GLY A 107 -29.63 -5.13 4.55
C GLY A 107 -29.26 -4.83 3.09
N ASN A 108 -30.13 -5.26 2.18
CA ASN A 108 -29.92 -5.18 0.72
C ASN A 108 -30.90 -4.19 0.05
N ALA A 109 -31.45 -3.24 0.83
CA ALA A 109 -32.38 -2.23 0.33
C ALA A 109 -31.63 -1.16 -0.47
N GLY A 110 -32.32 -0.51 -1.43
CA GLY A 110 -31.76 0.60 -2.19
C GLY A 110 -31.28 1.72 -1.26
N GLY A 111 -30.06 2.21 -1.47
CA GLY A 111 -29.44 3.26 -0.64
C GLY A 111 -28.48 2.78 0.45
N VAL A 112 -28.35 1.46 0.68
CA VAL A 112 -27.31 0.92 1.58
C VAL A 112 -25.93 1.11 0.95
N LEU A 113 -25.09 1.86 1.66
CA LEU A 113 -23.71 2.07 1.24
C LEU A 113 -22.80 0.95 1.77
N PRO A 114 -21.98 0.30 0.93
CA PRO A 114 -21.15 -0.82 1.36
C PRO A 114 -19.97 -0.36 2.23
N ARG A 115 -19.56 -1.25 3.13
CA ARG A 115 -18.30 -1.11 3.85
C ARG A 115 -17.11 -1.29 2.91
N LYS A 116 -16.18 -0.34 2.92
CA LYS A 116 -14.92 -0.41 2.17
C LYS A 116 -13.73 -0.22 3.11
N MET A 117 -12.66 -0.96 2.81
CA MET A 117 -11.35 -0.76 3.44
C MET A 117 -10.67 0.48 2.88
N ASP A 118 -9.64 0.93 3.59
CA ASP A 118 -8.66 1.84 3.04
C ASP A 118 -7.60 1.07 2.26
N GLY A 119 -7.35 1.50 1.02
CA GLY A 119 -6.26 1.02 0.19
C GLY A 119 -4.94 1.67 0.59
N PHE A 120 -3.84 1.21 0.01
CA PHE A 120 -2.49 1.64 0.38
C PHE A 120 -2.33 3.16 0.33
N TYR A 121 -2.77 3.83 -0.75
CA TYR A 121 -2.62 5.28 -0.87
C TYR A 121 -3.45 6.05 0.14
N ALA A 122 -4.72 5.66 0.31
CA ALA A 122 -5.63 6.34 1.20
C ALA A 122 -5.14 6.20 2.66
N TYR A 123 -4.70 4.99 3.04
CA TYR A 123 -4.13 4.72 4.36
C TYR A 123 -2.84 5.50 4.61
N ALA A 124 -1.92 5.54 3.63
CA ALA A 124 -0.67 6.27 3.73
C ALA A 124 -0.88 7.80 3.79
N SER A 125 -1.92 8.31 3.12
CA SER A 125 -2.27 9.74 3.13
C SER A 125 -3.22 10.14 4.27
N ALA A 126 -3.70 9.19 5.06
CA ALA A 126 -4.73 9.43 6.06
C ALA A 126 -4.17 10.32 7.17
N THR A 127 -4.81 11.48 7.38
CA THR A 127 -4.55 12.34 8.53
C THR A 127 -4.98 11.66 9.84
N ASP A 128 -5.90 10.68 9.78
CA ASP A 128 -6.34 9.88 10.93
C ASP A 128 -6.74 8.43 10.53
N PRO A 129 -5.79 7.49 10.51
CA PRO A 129 -6.06 6.06 10.34
C PRO A 129 -6.59 5.37 11.61
N THR A 130 -6.90 6.10 12.69
CA THR A 130 -7.38 5.49 13.93
C THR A 130 -8.87 5.10 13.83
N CYS A 131 -9.33 4.34 14.84
CA CYS A 131 -10.74 4.01 15.07
C CYS A 131 -11.42 4.95 16.07
N ALA A 132 -10.70 5.97 16.57
CA ALA A 132 -11.21 6.95 17.51
C ALA A 132 -11.38 8.30 16.81
N THR A 133 -12.44 9.05 17.14
CA THR A 133 -12.79 10.32 16.49
C THR A 133 -11.91 11.51 16.93
N THR A 134 -10.81 11.29 17.64
CA THR A 134 -10.00 12.39 18.18
C THR A 134 -8.53 12.03 18.21
N LEU A 135 -7.81 12.77 17.36
CA LEU A 135 -6.40 12.69 17.03
C LEU A 135 -5.48 12.74 18.24
N GLY A 136 -4.40 11.98 18.13
CA GLY A 136 -3.18 12.25 18.87
C GLY A 136 -1.94 11.67 18.19
N LEU A 137 -2.00 11.34 16.89
CA LEU A 137 -0.82 10.86 16.18
C LEU A 137 0.14 12.03 15.97
N SER A 138 1.41 11.86 16.33
CA SER A 138 2.49 12.80 15.99
C SER A 138 2.78 12.74 14.49
N SER A 139 3.53 13.73 13.98
CA SER A 139 4.04 13.73 12.61
C SER A 139 4.75 12.43 12.22
N ASP A 140 5.39 11.79 13.20
CA ASP A 140 6.24 10.61 13.01
C ASP A 140 5.41 9.32 12.93
N GLU A 141 4.20 9.35 13.48
CA GLU A 141 3.24 8.23 13.41
C GLU A 141 2.36 8.28 12.14
N LEU A 142 2.37 9.40 11.42
CA LEU A 142 1.63 9.59 10.17
C LEU A 142 2.45 9.17 8.95
N GLY A 143 1.78 8.66 7.93
CA GLY A 143 2.42 8.39 6.63
C GLY A 143 2.98 9.66 5.98
N THR A 144 3.99 9.50 5.13
CA THR A 144 4.62 10.61 4.40
C THR A 144 4.07 10.68 2.98
N VAL A 145 3.62 11.85 2.56
CA VAL A 145 3.23 12.14 1.18
C VAL A 145 4.03 13.35 0.70
N THR A 146 5.00 13.12 -0.17
CA THR A 146 5.76 14.19 -0.83
C THR A 146 5.07 14.55 -2.13
N THR A 147 4.58 15.78 -2.25
CA THR A 147 3.98 16.28 -3.49
C THR A 147 4.99 17.14 -4.23
N VAL A 148 5.24 16.82 -5.50
CA VAL A 148 6.05 17.67 -6.36
C VAL A 148 5.23 18.90 -6.76
N ALA A 149 5.65 20.08 -6.32
CA ALA A 149 5.12 21.36 -6.79
C ALA A 149 6.08 21.91 -7.86
N GLY A 150 5.70 21.81 -9.14
CA GLY A 150 6.51 22.31 -10.25
C GLY A 150 6.39 21.50 -11.53
N SER A 151 6.78 22.11 -12.64
CA SER A 151 6.69 21.56 -14.00
C SER A 151 7.77 20.50 -14.28
N SER A 152 7.82 19.41 -13.51
CA SER A 152 8.41 18.17 -14.05
C SER A 152 7.60 17.79 -15.30
N PRO A 153 8.21 17.27 -16.39
CA PRO A 153 7.44 16.74 -17.50
C PRO A 153 6.36 15.83 -16.93
N ALA A 154 5.10 16.03 -17.34
CA ALA A 154 3.97 15.36 -16.74
C ALA A 154 4.24 13.85 -16.62
N ASN A 155 4.24 13.34 -15.37
CA ASN A 155 4.46 11.93 -15.02
C ASN A 155 5.92 11.42 -15.01
N CYS A 156 6.93 12.29 -15.01
CA CYS A 156 8.32 11.91 -14.76
C CYS A 156 8.68 12.11 -13.28
N ILE A 157 9.33 11.10 -12.69
CA ILE A 157 9.98 11.21 -11.37
C ILE A 157 11.36 11.82 -11.58
N ASP A 158 11.67 12.84 -10.77
CA ASP A 158 13.01 13.40 -10.68
C ASP A 158 13.76 12.80 -9.49
N GLU A 159 15.07 12.63 -9.63
CA GLU A 159 15.93 12.06 -8.58
C GLU A 159 15.93 12.93 -7.32
N CYS A 160 15.90 14.26 -7.48
CA CYS A 160 15.80 15.19 -6.35
C CYS A 160 14.56 14.90 -5.50
N THR A 161 13.39 14.80 -6.16
CA THR A 161 12.11 14.55 -5.46
C THR A 161 12.02 13.17 -4.83
N LEU A 162 12.64 12.16 -5.45
CA LEU A 162 12.71 10.82 -4.88
C LEU A 162 13.59 10.83 -3.63
N ASN A 163 14.75 11.49 -3.67
CA ASN A 163 15.65 11.59 -2.51
C ASN A 163 15.04 12.42 -1.38
N GLU A 164 14.34 13.52 -1.67
CA GLU A 164 13.56 14.28 -0.68
C GLU A 164 12.49 13.40 0.01
N HIS A 165 11.79 12.57 -0.77
CA HIS A 165 10.80 11.65 -0.21
C HIS A 165 11.45 10.61 0.71
N LEU A 166 12.61 10.07 0.34
CA LEU A 166 13.33 9.09 1.13
C LEU A 166 13.96 9.68 2.39
N GLN A 167 14.45 10.92 2.31
CA GLN A 167 14.91 11.67 3.47
C GLN A 167 13.77 11.85 4.48
N ALA A 168 12.59 12.30 4.02
CA ALA A 168 11.43 12.49 4.89
C ALA A 168 10.91 11.16 5.51
N MET A 169 11.19 10.02 4.89
CA MET A 169 10.91 8.70 5.48
C MET A 169 11.98 8.29 6.49
N TRP A 170 13.26 8.57 6.19
CA TRP A 170 14.38 8.32 7.09
C TRP A 170 14.28 9.12 8.39
N GLU A 171 13.88 10.39 8.33
CA GLU A 171 13.67 11.25 9.50
C GLU A 171 12.60 10.67 10.46
N LYS A 172 11.64 9.91 9.93
CA LYS A 172 10.63 9.18 10.72
C LYS A 172 11.10 7.77 11.15
N GLY A 173 12.35 7.40 10.86
CA GLY A 173 12.94 6.10 11.19
C GLY A 173 12.55 4.96 10.26
N ALA A 174 11.96 5.22 9.09
CA ALA A 174 11.61 4.17 8.13
C ALA A 174 12.80 3.82 7.22
N MET A 175 13.03 2.51 7.03
CA MET A 175 14.04 1.99 6.09
C MET A 175 13.32 1.33 4.91
N THR A 176 13.02 2.11 3.87
CA THR A 176 12.27 1.59 2.71
C THR A 176 13.13 0.69 1.83
N ASP A 177 12.64 -0.53 1.57
CA ASP A 177 13.29 -1.53 0.72
C ASP A 177 12.52 -1.80 -0.58
N THR A 178 11.28 -1.31 -0.69
CA THR A 178 10.41 -1.57 -1.84
C THR A 178 9.80 -0.31 -2.41
N LEU A 179 9.74 -0.26 -3.74
CA LEU A 179 9.11 0.79 -4.52
C LEU A 179 8.16 0.15 -5.53
N TRP A 180 6.87 0.51 -5.47
CA TRP A 180 5.86 0.13 -6.46
C TRP A 180 5.55 1.30 -7.39
N CYS A 181 5.57 1.01 -8.69
CA CYS A 181 5.32 2.01 -9.71
C CYS A 181 4.57 1.42 -10.92
N ASN A 182 3.93 2.28 -11.72
CA ASN A 182 3.38 1.87 -13.01
C ASN A 182 4.43 2.04 -14.13
N ALA A 183 4.05 1.70 -15.36
CA ALA A 183 4.95 1.64 -16.52
C ALA A 183 5.61 3.00 -16.83
N VAL A 184 4.89 4.11 -16.69
CA VAL A 184 5.42 5.45 -16.99
C VAL A 184 6.56 5.79 -16.03
N GLN A 185 6.33 5.57 -14.74
CA GLN A 185 7.34 5.82 -13.70
C GLN A 185 8.50 4.83 -13.75
N LYS A 186 8.26 3.56 -14.11
CA LYS A 186 9.37 2.61 -14.30
C LYS A 186 10.31 3.08 -15.41
N ARG A 187 9.77 3.65 -16.49
CA ARG A 187 10.58 4.24 -17.56
C ARG A 187 11.30 5.51 -17.11
N SER A 188 10.67 6.37 -16.29
CA SER A 188 11.38 7.54 -15.76
C SER A 188 12.52 7.14 -14.82
N ILE A 189 12.31 6.15 -13.94
CA ILE A 189 13.37 5.61 -13.06
C ILE A 189 14.53 5.03 -13.88
N SER A 190 14.24 4.27 -14.94
CA SER A 190 15.29 3.82 -15.88
C SER A 190 16.04 4.98 -16.54
N ASN A 191 15.37 6.10 -16.80
CA ASN A 191 16.01 7.27 -17.42
C ASN A 191 16.85 8.10 -16.44
N LEU A 192 16.61 8.01 -15.12
CA LEU A 192 17.43 8.69 -14.10
C LEU A 192 18.90 8.25 -14.20
N THR A 193 19.14 7.00 -14.61
CA THR A 193 20.49 6.43 -14.74
C THR A 193 21.23 6.88 -16.00
N LEU A 194 20.59 7.67 -16.89
CA LEU A 194 21.19 8.21 -18.11
C LEU A 194 21.89 9.56 -17.89
N ASN A 195 21.85 10.10 -16.65
CA ASN A 195 22.62 11.28 -16.28
C ASN A 195 24.14 10.95 -16.31
N PRO A 196 24.98 11.69 -17.06
CA PRO A 196 26.43 11.47 -17.12
C PRO A 196 27.16 11.49 -15.77
N ASN A 197 26.55 12.07 -14.73
CA ASN A 197 27.08 12.13 -13.37
C ASN A 197 26.49 11.07 -12.42
N SER A 198 25.55 10.24 -12.87
CA SER A 198 25.00 9.15 -12.05
C SER A 198 26.04 8.03 -11.95
N GLN A 199 26.52 7.74 -10.73
CA GLN A 199 27.49 6.67 -10.44
C GLN A 199 26.84 5.27 -10.45
N ILE A 200 25.75 5.07 -11.18
CA ILE A 200 25.08 3.77 -11.27
C ILE A 200 25.89 2.88 -12.22
N ARG A 201 26.80 2.12 -11.62
CA ARG A 201 27.47 1.02 -12.32
C ARG A 201 26.45 -0.09 -12.47
N TYR A 202 26.02 -0.37 -13.70
CA TYR A 202 25.50 -1.68 -14.03
C TYR A 202 26.52 -2.70 -13.53
N ASN A 203 26.16 -3.54 -12.56
CA ASN A 203 27.01 -4.62 -12.10
C ASN A 203 26.98 -5.74 -13.16
N MET A 204 27.40 -5.40 -14.38
CA MET A 204 27.49 -6.30 -15.51
C MET A 204 28.86 -6.94 -15.47
N GLN A 205 28.87 -8.26 -15.37
CA GLN A 205 30.03 -9.05 -15.74
C GLN A 205 30.30 -8.80 -17.24
N ALA A 206 31.54 -8.49 -17.61
CA ALA A 206 31.94 -8.04 -18.95
C ALA A 206 31.74 -9.07 -20.09
N THR A 207 31.04 -10.18 -19.84
CA THR A 207 30.85 -11.31 -20.75
C THR A 207 29.50 -11.28 -21.48
N ASP A 208 28.49 -10.58 -20.95
CA ASP A 208 27.17 -10.51 -21.58
C ASP A 208 27.02 -9.26 -22.46
N LYS A 209 27.03 -9.46 -23.79
CA LYS A 209 26.73 -8.43 -24.80
C LYS A 209 25.23 -8.10 -24.87
N THR A 210 24.61 -7.76 -23.76
CA THR A 210 23.20 -7.34 -23.72
C THR A 210 23.11 -5.93 -23.15
N ILE A 211 22.45 -5.02 -23.87
CA ILE A 211 22.15 -3.67 -23.38
C ILE A 211 20.98 -3.78 -22.40
N ILE A 212 21.25 -3.57 -21.11
CA ILE A 212 20.23 -3.53 -20.06
C ILE A 212 19.86 -2.07 -19.83
N ASN A 213 18.62 -1.69 -20.15
CA ASN A 213 18.10 -0.32 -19.97
C ASN A 213 17.00 -0.26 -18.89
N THR A 214 17.05 -1.20 -17.94
CA THR A 214 16.03 -1.35 -16.90
C THR A 214 16.67 -1.42 -15.53
N VAL A 215 16.10 -0.67 -14.59
CA VAL A 215 16.51 -0.64 -13.19
C VAL A 215 15.56 -1.53 -12.38
N ASP A 216 16.12 -2.55 -11.75
CA ASP A 216 15.39 -3.42 -10.81
C ASP A 216 15.72 -3.10 -9.35
N TYR A 217 16.90 -2.52 -9.09
CA TYR A 217 17.30 -1.98 -7.79
C TYR A 217 17.77 -0.54 -7.98
N TYR A 218 17.19 0.37 -7.20
CA TYR A 218 17.62 1.76 -7.10
C TYR A 218 18.38 1.92 -5.78
N GLN A 219 19.65 2.30 -5.85
CA GLN A 219 20.47 2.58 -4.69
C GLN A 219 20.52 4.10 -4.49
N SER A 220 19.98 4.57 -3.36
CA SER A 220 20.11 5.96 -2.91
C SER A 220 20.96 6.03 -1.65
N ASP A 221 21.22 7.24 -1.17
CA ASP A 221 21.94 7.50 0.08
C ASP A 221 21.20 6.94 1.32
N PHE A 222 19.91 6.67 1.19
CA PHE A 222 19.04 6.12 2.24
C PHE A 222 18.85 4.60 2.15
N GLY A 223 19.55 3.93 1.24
CA GLY A 223 19.54 2.47 1.08
C GLY A 223 19.14 2.01 -0.32
N THR A 224 18.93 0.70 -0.47
CA THR A 224 18.57 0.09 -1.76
C THR A 224 17.09 -0.27 -1.78
N GLN A 225 16.38 0.23 -2.79
CA GLN A 225 14.98 -0.10 -3.06
C GLN A 225 14.85 -1.02 -4.25
N LYS A 226 14.05 -2.06 -4.10
CA LYS A 226 13.65 -2.93 -5.19
C LYS A 226 12.43 -2.35 -5.90
N VAL A 227 12.54 -2.19 -7.22
CA VAL A 227 11.50 -1.58 -8.05
C VAL A 227 10.55 -2.65 -8.61
N TYR A 228 9.32 -2.64 -8.13
CA TYR A 228 8.24 -3.51 -8.58
C TYR A 228 7.31 -2.79 -9.55
N LEU A 229 7.15 -3.38 -10.74
CA LEU A 229 6.15 -2.93 -11.70
C LEU A 229 4.78 -3.48 -11.31
N HIS A 230 3.82 -2.60 -11.05
CA HIS A 230 2.48 -2.99 -10.63
C HIS A 230 1.42 -2.25 -11.45
N ARG A 231 0.57 -3.01 -12.15
CA ARG A 231 -0.33 -2.48 -13.19
C ARG A 231 -1.42 -1.54 -12.66
N TYR A 232 -1.90 -1.76 -11.43
CA TYR A 232 -2.87 -0.88 -10.79
C TYR A 232 -2.22 0.20 -9.90
N GLN A 233 -0.93 0.48 -10.04
CA GLN A 233 -0.39 1.72 -9.44
C GLN A 233 -0.88 2.93 -10.25
N ASN A 234 -0.98 4.09 -9.60
CA ASN A 234 -1.34 5.31 -10.31
C ASN A 234 -0.22 5.70 -11.30
N ASN A 235 -0.56 6.28 -12.46
CA ASN A 235 0.44 6.74 -13.45
C ASN A 235 1.14 8.05 -13.07
N SER A 236 0.72 8.71 -12.00
CA SER A 236 1.29 9.98 -11.52
C SER A 236 1.88 9.90 -10.11
N ARG A 237 1.90 8.71 -9.48
CA ARG A 237 2.43 8.51 -8.12
C ARG A 237 3.24 7.23 -8.01
N ILE A 238 4.15 7.19 -7.03
CA ILE A 238 4.82 5.97 -6.58
C ILE A 238 4.46 5.71 -5.13
N ALA A 239 4.64 4.46 -4.73
CA ALA A 239 4.48 4.03 -3.36
C ALA A 239 5.76 3.34 -2.91
N THR A 240 6.31 3.76 -1.78
CA THR A 240 7.46 3.11 -1.13
C THR A 240 7.03 2.62 0.24
N ALA A 241 7.58 1.48 0.67
CA ALA A 241 7.40 0.97 2.02
C ALA A 241 8.52 -0.01 2.39
N GLU A 242 8.51 -0.41 3.65
CA GLU A 242 9.25 -1.57 4.12
C GLU A 242 8.38 -2.84 3.94
N ALA A 243 8.85 -3.80 3.13
CA ALA A 243 8.08 -4.98 2.72
C ALA A 243 7.63 -5.87 3.89
N ASN A 244 8.37 -5.83 4.99
CA ASN A 244 8.04 -6.61 6.19
C ASN A 244 6.90 -5.97 7.02
N LYS A 245 6.65 -4.66 6.88
CA LYS A 245 5.61 -3.91 7.62
C LYS A 245 4.27 -3.87 6.88
N VAL A 246 4.27 -4.13 5.58
CA VAL A 246 3.03 -4.20 4.78
C VAL A 246 2.49 -5.63 4.75
N ARG A 247 1.25 -5.81 5.19
CA ARG A 247 0.55 -7.10 5.21
C ARG A 247 -0.91 -6.94 4.83
N VAL A 248 -1.43 -7.92 4.08
CA VAL A 248 -2.86 -8.03 3.78
C VAL A 248 -3.50 -9.00 4.75
N ALA A 249 -4.52 -8.54 5.48
CA ALA A 249 -5.28 -9.36 6.41
C ALA A 249 -6.62 -9.78 5.80
N VAL A 250 -6.87 -11.08 5.71
CA VAL A 250 -8.12 -11.64 5.19
C VAL A 250 -8.96 -12.16 6.36
N LEU A 251 -10.23 -11.74 6.45
CA LEU A 251 -11.20 -12.22 7.45
C LEU A 251 -11.91 -13.49 6.99
N ARG A 252 -12.34 -13.52 5.72
CA ARG A 252 -12.99 -14.67 5.10
C ARG A 252 -12.27 -14.98 3.79
N PRO A 253 -11.81 -16.23 3.59
CA PRO A 253 -11.15 -16.61 2.35
C PRO A 253 -12.11 -16.50 1.15
N VAL A 254 -11.53 -16.45 -0.05
CA VAL A 254 -12.31 -16.51 -1.28
C VAL A 254 -12.97 -17.88 -1.37
N LEU A 255 -14.29 -17.89 -1.58
CA LEU A 255 -15.11 -19.09 -1.66
C LEU A 255 -16.10 -18.97 -2.81
N ALA A 256 -16.27 -20.07 -3.54
CA ALA A 256 -17.33 -20.23 -4.53
C ALA A 256 -18.49 -20.95 -3.86
N VAL A 257 -19.68 -20.35 -3.92
CA VAL A 257 -20.91 -20.92 -3.36
C VAL A 257 -21.97 -20.84 -4.44
N GLU A 258 -22.64 -21.96 -4.68
CA GLU A 258 -23.78 -22.03 -5.57
C GLU A 258 -25.00 -21.42 -4.87
N LEU A 259 -25.68 -20.51 -5.55
CA LEU A 259 -26.92 -19.92 -5.05
C LEU A 259 -28.09 -20.80 -5.44
N ALA A 260 -29.19 -20.69 -4.70
CA ALA A 260 -30.42 -21.40 -5.06
C ALA A 260 -30.86 -21.00 -6.48
N LYS A 261 -31.29 -21.99 -7.25
CA LYS A 261 -31.78 -21.81 -8.61
C LYS A 261 -32.92 -20.81 -8.64
N LEU A 262 -32.82 -19.80 -9.50
CA LEU A 262 -33.82 -18.75 -9.68
C LEU A 262 -34.25 -18.77 -11.15
N GLY A 263 -35.34 -19.50 -11.45
CA GLY A 263 -35.76 -19.72 -12.84
C GLY A 263 -35.01 -20.88 -13.51
N SER A 264 -34.73 -20.78 -14.81
CA SER A 264 -34.02 -21.81 -15.61
C SER A 264 -32.50 -21.58 -15.69
N SER A 265 -31.90 -21.16 -14.58
CA SER A 265 -30.48 -20.80 -14.42
C SER A 265 -30.03 -20.97 -12.98
#